data_AF-A0A939AVE7-F1
#
_entry.id   AF-A0A939AVE7-F1
#
_cell.length_a   1.000
_cell.length_b   1.000
_cell.length_c   1.000
_cell.angle_alpha   90.00
_cell.angle_beta   90.00
_cell.angle_gamma   90.00
#
_symmetry.space_group_name_H-M   'P 1'
#
loop_
_entity.id
_entity.type
_entity.pdbx_description
1 polymer ?
#
loop_
_entity_poly.entity_id
_entity_poly.type
_entity_poly.pdbx_seq_one_letter_code
_entity_poly.pdbx_strand_id
1 'polypeptide(L)'
;MSARSHDGMSATRRRQPAGPRLPYLPGLDGLRGFAILAVVFYHAGLPWMPGGFLGVEIFFVISGYLITSLLLAEWRERGRVDFRAFWLRRARRLLPALFLLLASVLAFAVVFLPAEVAGLRSDAAAAVGYATNWYLIFSQKSYFETVGRPSLLRHLWSLAVEEQFYLLWPLLFAGAARVFRGRHLVWVIAAAAAASVTLMALLYRPDVDPSRVYYGSDTRAAALLIGAGLALVWLPGKPPRWAGRGQGWPANLLGLLALGGLAAFCVRMDEFTPFLYRGGFVAVALASALAIACAVHPTARVIAALLGWGPLRWIGLRCYGIYLWHWPVFMVTRPQLDVALDGVWLLAARLAITALLAEFSYRCVEMPIRTGALGRAWNALRDAHGARRAWLGMRWAAAAAVVALFFVALGGPVVSAQPQPQPAYLAVTEVHVTSPAVSLTPVAPAAPASVVHAPAVYISYAAVAAAAAGEPAANTQPTHTATSTPSEPVSTPAPVRMAAATSMPSAAQAVSSTIPLAAPPPAGREAEAGADFLPSRRRVNPAAYLKTPLKPDKITAIGDSVMVGAANELTGTIASLDLDAALGRQAPAAIELLRTRRAAGELGTVVILHLGSNGAFSGRQLDDVMAVL
;
A
#
# COMPACT_ATOMS: atom_id res chain seq x y z
N MET A 1 15.04 11.97 -82.29
CA MET A 1 14.42 10.90 -81.47
C MET A 1 15.30 10.72 -80.23
N SER A 2 14.83 10.81 -78.98
CA SER A 2 13.74 10.09 -78.30
C SER A 2 14.20 8.75 -77.70
N ALA A 3 14.55 8.79 -76.40
CA ALA A 3 14.41 7.69 -75.46
C ALA A 3 14.29 8.29 -74.04
N ARG A 4 13.35 7.78 -73.23
CA ARG A 4 13.15 8.12 -71.80
C ARG A 4 13.12 6.82 -71.00
N SER A 5 13.16 6.94 -69.67
CA SER A 5 12.96 5.89 -68.66
C SER A 5 14.11 4.87 -68.53
N HIS A 6 14.34 4.27 -67.36
CA HIS A 6 13.57 4.32 -66.11
C HIS A 6 14.34 4.93 -64.93
N ASP A 7 13.75 5.93 -64.27
CA ASP A 7 14.11 6.27 -62.89
C ASP A 7 13.61 5.18 -61.94
N GLY A 8 14.54 4.43 -61.37
CA GLY A 8 14.23 3.47 -60.31
C GLY A 8 13.88 4.20 -59.02
N MET A 9 12.58 4.46 -58.78
CA MET A 9 12.07 5.11 -57.57
C MET A 9 12.46 4.34 -56.29
N SER A 10 13.65 4.62 -55.75
CA SER A 10 14.09 4.10 -54.47
C SER A 10 13.17 4.65 -53.38
N ALA A 11 12.24 3.82 -52.89
CA ALA A 11 11.25 4.23 -51.91
C ALA A 11 11.93 4.81 -50.66
N THR A 12 11.88 6.14 -50.52
CA THR A 12 12.54 6.87 -49.44
C THR A 12 11.84 6.54 -48.13
N ARG A 13 12.34 5.47 -47.48
CA ARG A 13 11.82 4.91 -46.23
C ARG A 13 11.87 5.97 -45.14
N ARG A 14 10.78 6.76 -45.03
CA ARG A 14 10.63 7.89 -44.10
C ARG A 14 11.14 7.48 -42.72
N ARG A 15 12.35 7.94 -42.37
CA ARG A 15 12.85 7.84 -41.00
C ARG A 15 11.84 8.59 -40.15
N GLN A 16 11.08 7.88 -39.31
CA GLN A 16 10.19 8.52 -38.35
C GLN A 16 11.02 9.54 -37.56
N PRO A 17 10.65 10.83 -37.55
CA PRO A 17 11.43 11.85 -36.86
C PRO A 17 11.48 11.48 -35.39
N ALA A 18 12.68 11.20 -34.89
CA ALA A 18 12.89 10.77 -33.52
C ALA A 18 12.14 11.73 -32.57
N GLY A 19 11.38 11.16 -31.63
CA GLY A 19 10.62 11.98 -30.68
C GLY A 19 11.55 12.92 -29.90
N PRO A 20 11.03 14.06 -29.41
CA PRO A 20 11.82 15.06 -28.69
C PRO A 20 12.66 14.41 -27.61
N ARG A 21 13.97 14.72 -27.59
CA ARG A 21 14.91 14.20 -26.60
C ARG A 21 15.17 15.28 -25.56
N LEU A 22 14.71 15.06 -24.33
CA LEU A 22 15.18 15.84 -23.19
C LEU A 22 16.67 15.55 -22.97
N PRO A 23 17.46 16.53 -22.47
CA PRO A 23 18.84 16.29 -22.06
C PRO A 23 18.94 15.17 -21.02
N TYR A 24 20.05 14.41 -21.04
CA TYR A 24 20.32 13.46 -19.96
C TYR A 24 20.76 14.22 -18.70
N LEU A 25 20.08 13.95 -17.59
CA LEU A 25 20.24 14.67 -16.33
C LEU A 25 20.52 13.68 -15.18
N PRO A 26 21.81 13.40 -14.87
CA PRO A 26 22.18 12.34 -13.94
C PRO A 26 21.67 12.57 -12.51
N GLY A 27 21.47 13.82 -12.09
CA GLY A 27 20.89 14.15 -10.79
C GLY A 27 19.44 13.65 -10.60
N LEU A 28 18.67 13.47 -11.68
CA LEU A 28 17.32 12.89 -11.59
C LEU A 28 17.35 11.37 -11.40
N ASP A 29 18.36 10.68 -11.95
CA ASP A 29 18.59 9.28 -11.60
C ASP A 29 19.12 9.19 -10.16
N GLY A 30 19.98 10.11 -9.71
CA GLY A 30 20.37 10.23 -8.31
C GLY A 30 19.20 10.32 -7.34
N LEU A 31 18.24 11.21 -7.61
CA LEU A 31 17.07 11.40 -6.75
C LEU A 31 16.15 10.16 -6.75
N ARG A 32 16.07 9.41 -7.86
CA ARG A 32 15.46 8.06 -7.89
C ARG A 32 16.22 7.04 -7.04
N GLY A 33 17.55 7.11 -7.04
CA GLY A 33 18.41 6.25 -6.23
C GLY A 33 18.16 6.45 -4.73
N PHE A 34 18.05 7.71 -4.30
CA PHE A 34 17.63 8.07 -2.95
C PHE A 34 16.22 7.55 -2.63
N ALA A 35 15.25 7.82 -3.51
CA ALA A 35 13.86 7.43 -3.31
C ALA A 35 13.64 5.91 -3.20
N ILE A 36 14.35 5.08 -3.99
CA ILE A 36 14.22 3.61 -3.86
C ILE A 36 14.92 3.06 -2.62
N LEU A 37 16.06 3.63 -2.20
CA LEU A 37 16.72 3.24 -0.96
C LEU A 37 15.82 3.52 0.25
N ALA A 38 15.16 4.68 0.29
CA ALA A 38 14.18 5.02 1.32
C ALA A 38 13.07 3.96 1.45
N VAL A 39 12.44 3.58 0.32
CA VAL A 39 11.37 2.57 0.30
C VAL A 39 11.87 1.17 0.70
N VAL A 40 13.01 0.74 0.19
CA VAL A 40 13.59 -0.59 0.49
C VAL A 40 14.00 -0.71 1.96
N PHE A 41 14.52 0.36 2.56
CA PHE A 41 14.90 0.39 3.98
C PHE A 41 13.69 0.52 4.93
N TYR A 42 12.62 1.21 4.52
CA TYR A 42 11.34 1.18 5.22
C TYR A 42 10.74 -0.24 5.24
N HIS A 43 10.63 -0.90 4.08
CA HIS A 43 10.16 -2.30 4.02
C HIS A 43 11.10 -3.29 4.72
N ALA A 44 12.34 -2.91 5.03
CA ALA A 44 13.25 -3.71 5.85
C ALA A 44 12.96 -3.63 7.36
N GLY A 45 12.04 -2.77 7.79
CA GLY A 45 11.70 -2.57 9.20
C GLY A 45 12.77 -1.82 9.99
N LEU A 46 13.54 -0.92 9.36
CA LEU A 46 14.60 -0.18 10.04
C LEU A 46 14.02 0.95 10.90
N PRO A 47 14.14 0.90 12.25
CA PRO A 47 13.41 1.79 13.16
C PRO A 47 13.88 3.25 13.13
N TRP A 48 15.04 3.52 12.51
CA TRP A 48 15.56 4.89 12.33
C TRP A 48 15.01 5.59 11.07
N MET A 49 14.22 4.91 10.23
CA MET A 49 13.61 5.52 9.04
C MET A 49 12.17 5.07 8.77
N PRO A 50 11.23 5.28 9.71
CA PRO A 50 9.82 4.93 9.54
C PRO A 50 9.17 5.61 8.32
N GLY A 51 9.62 6.82 7.96
CA GLY A 51 9.08 7.60 6.85
C GLY A 51 9.62 7.20 5.47
N GLY A 52 10.41 6.12 5.35
CA GLY A 52 11.06 5.76 4.07
C GLY A 52 10.08 5.46 2.93
N PHE A 53 8.82 5.11 3.22
CA PHE A 53 7.75 5.00 2.22
C PHE A 53 7.51 6.31 1.44
N LEU A 54 7.87 7.47 1.99
CA LEU A 54 7.77 8.77 1.34
C LEU A 54 8.63 8.86 0.06
N GLY A 55 9.57 7.94 -0.15
CA GLY A 55 10.24 7.77 -1.44
C GLY A 55 9.28 7.53 -2.61
N VAL A 56 8.10 6.93 -2.38
CA VAL A 56 7.03 6.81 -3.38
C VAL A 56 6.51 8.19 -3.83
N GLU A 57 6.38 9.14 -2.91
CA GLU A 57 5.94 10.51 -3.23
C GLU A 57 7.00 11.24 -4.07
N ILE A 58 8.29 11.03 -3.78
CA ILE A 58 9.40 11.54 -4.60
C ILE A 58 9.33 10.97 -6.02
N PHE A 59 9.05 9.66 -6.17
CA PHE A 59 8.82 9.05 -7.48
C PHE A 59 7.64 9.69 -8.22
N PHE A 60 6.51 9.92 -7.56
CA PHE A 60 5.35 10.59 -8.16
C PHE A 60 5.70 12.00 -8.70
N VAL A 61 6.45 12.82 -7.96
CA VAL A 61 6.87 14.15 -8.47
C VAL A 61 7.84 14.03 -9.64
N ILE A 62 8.85 13.15 -9.58
CA ILE A 62 9.79 12.89 -10.70
C ILE A 62 9.04 12.44 -11.96
N SER A 63 8.04 11.58 -11.78
CA SER A 63 7.22 10.98 -12.83
C SER A 63 6.30 11.99 -13.50
N GLY A 64 5.60 12.82 -12.72
CA GLY A 64 4.85 13.97 -13.21
C GLY A 64 5.72 14.97 -13.98
N TYR A 65 6.90 15.28 -13.46
CA TYR A 65 7.86 16.21 -14.06
C TYR A 65 8.38 15.69 -15.42
N LEU A 66 8.88 14.46 -15.47
CA LEU A 66 9.53 13.95 -16.68
C LEU A 66 8.54 13.66 -17.82
N ILE A 67 7.34 13.14 -17.52
CA ILE A 67 6.35 12.92 -18.57
C ILE A 67 5.78 14.25 -19.08
N THR A 68 5.46 15.19 -18.21
CA THR A 68 4.98 16.51 -18.65
C THR A 68 6.04 17.26 -19.43
N SER A 69 7.32 17.11 -19.08
CA SER A 69 8.45 17.65 -19.86
C SER A 69 8.51 17.05 -21.27
N LEU A 70 8.30 15.73 -21.43
CA LEU A 70 8.26 15.07 -22.74
C LEU A 70 7.06 15.53 -23.58
N LEU A 71 5.87 15.58 -22.96
CA LEU A 71 4.63 16.00 -23.62
C LEU A 71 4.68 17.48 -24.05
N LEU A 72 5.22 18.36 -23.19
CA LEU A 72 5.39 19.78 -23.48
C LEU A 72 6.44 20.05 -24.55
N ALA A 73 7.52 19.25 -24.60
CA ALA A 73 8.48 19.31 -25.70
C ALA A 73 7.81 18.89 -27.03
N GLU A 74 7.09 17.77 -27.06
CA GLU A 74 6.42 17.31 -28.28
C GLU A 74 5.33 18.28 -28.74
N TRP A 75 4.56 18.85 -27.81
CA TRP A 75 3.56 19.88 -28.10
C TRP A 75 4.17 21.17 -28.66
N ARG A 76 5.27 21.66 -28.08
CA ARG A 76 5.97 22.86 -28.56
C ARG A 76 6.65 22.68 -29.92
N GLU A 77 7.09 21.46 -30.25
CA GLU A 77 7.74 21.15 -31.53
C GLU A 77 6.76 20.78 -32.66
N ARG A 78 5.60 20.18 -32.33
CA ARG A 78 4.71 19.53 -33.33
C ARG A 78 3.25 20.00 -33.30
N GLY A 79 2.85 20.80 -32.30
CA GLY A 79 1.46 21.21 -32.09
C GLY A 79 0.51 20.06 -31.67
N ARG A 80 1.04 18.85 -31.44
CA ARG A 80 0.30 17.64 -31.05
C ARG A 80 1.21 16.62 -30.38
N VAL A 81 0.63 15.76 -29.54
CA VAL A 81 1.29 14.58 -28.95
C VAL A 81 1.04 13.36 -29.85
N ASP A 82 2.06 12.50 -30.04
CA ASP A 82 1.88 11.17 -30.64
C ASP A 82 1.62 10.15 -29.51
N PHE A 83 0.34 9.95 -29.17
CA PHE A 83 -0.07 9.05 -28.08
C PHE A 83 0.40 7.61 -28.31
N ARG A 84 0.31 7.11 -29.56
CA ARG A 84 0.73 5.76 -29.91
C ARG A 84 2.23 5.59 -29.69
N ALA A 85 3.05 6.52 -30.18
CA ALA A 85 4.48 6.48 -29.97
C ALA A 85 4.86 6.74 -28.50
N PHE A 86 4.09 7.52 -27.74
CA PHE A 86 4.28 7.72 -26.30
C PHE A 86 4.04 6.43 -25.51
N TRP A 87 2.86 5.81 -25.62
CA TRP A 87 2.55 4.58 -24.88
C TRP A 87 3.44 3.41 -25.33
N LEU A 88 3.75 3.27 -26.62
CA LEU A 88 4.71 2.27 -27.10
C LEU A 88 6.16 2.51 -26.61
N ARG A 89 6.52 3.71 -26.13
CA ARG A 89 7.80 3.96 -25.42
C ARG A 89 7.70 3.53 -23.96
N ARG A 90 6.59 3.83 -23.26
CA ARG A 90 6.36 3.46 -21.85
C ARG A 90 6.22 1.93 -21.69
N ALA A 91 5.38 1.29 -22.49
CA ALA A 91 5.16 -0.16 -22.49
C ALA A 91 6.46 -0.97 -22.61
N ARG A 92 7.32 -0.64 -23.60
CA ARG A 92 8.63 -1.29 -23.82
C ARG A 92 9.68 -0.97 -22.74
N ARG A 93 9.42 -0.05 -21.81
CA ARG A 93 10.29 0.22 -20.66
C ARG A 93 9.90 -0.62 -19.44
N LEU A 94 8.65 -1.10 -19.34
CA LEU A 94 8.08 -1.56 -18.07
C LEU A 94 7.45 -2.95 -18.11
N LEU A 95 6.48 -3.15 -19.00
CA LEU A 95 5.73 -4.40 -19.12
C LEU A 95 6.66 -5.64 -19.16
N PRO A 96 7.83 -5.64 -19.81
CA PRO A 96 8.73 -6.79 -19.80
C PRO A 96 9.18 -7.24 -18.40
N ALA A 97 9.52 -6.31 -17.51
CA ALA A 97 9.95 -6.66 -16.15
C ALA A 97 8.75 -6.97 -15.24
N LEU A 98 7.61 -6.28 -15.42
CA LEU A 98 6.38 -6.61 -14.71
C LEU A 98 5.90 -8.03 -15.04
N PHE A 99 5.83 -8.40 -16.33
CA PHE A 99 5.43 -9.76 -16.71
C PHE A 99 6.45 -10.82 -16.28
N LEU A 100 7.76 -10.51 -16.28
CA LEU A 100 8.79 -11.38 -15.70
C LEU A 100 8.57 -11.58 -14.19
N LEU A 101 8.28 -10.50 -13.45
CA LEU A 101 7.98 -10.56 -12.02
C LEU A 101 6.74 -11.42 -11.77
N LEU A 102 5.62 -11.12 -12.43
CA LEU A 102 4.34 -11.83 -12.25
C LEU A 102 4.48 -13.32 -12.56
N ALA A 103 5.14 -13.68 -13.67
CA ALA A 103 5.42 -15.08 -14.01
C ALA A 103 6.28 -15.78 -12.96
N SER A 104 7.33 -15.11 -12.47
CA SER A 104 8.26 -15.69 -11.48
C SER A 104 7.63 -15.83 -10.10
N VAL A 105 6.83 -14.86 -9.67
CA VAL A 105 6.13 -14.85 -8.38
C VAL A 105 4.99 -15.88 -8.37
N LEU A 106 4.24 -16.02 -9.46
CA LEU A 106 3.24 -17.09 -9.60
C LEU A 106 3.90 -18.48 -9.64
N ALA A 107 5.00 -18.66 -10.38
CA ALA A 107 5.71 -19.94 -10.44
C ALA A 107 6.33 -20.32 -9.07
N PHE A 108 6.89 -19.36 -8.35
CA PHE A 108 7.34 -19.56 -6.98
C PHE A 108 6.19 -19.97 -6.05
N ALA A 109 5.05 -19.28 -6.14
CA ALA A 109 3.90 -19.58 -5.29
C ALA A 109 3.29 -20.96 -5.58
N VAL A 110 3.20 -21.38 -6.85
CA VAL A 110 2.72 -22.72 -7.22
C VAL A 110 3.59 -23.84 -6.64
N VAL A 111 4.91 -23.65 -6.56
CA VAL A 111 5.84 -24.66 -6.04
C VAL A 111 5.97 -24.62 -4.52
N PHE A 112 6.07 -23.43 -3.91
CA PHE A 112 6.46 -23.28 -2.50
C PHE A 112 5.33 -22.77 -1.59
N LEU A 113 4.31 -22.11 -2.14
CA LEU A 113 3.22 -21.47 -1.37
C LEU A 113 1.83 -21.78 -1.96
N PRO A 114 1.46 -23.06 -2.22
CA PRO A 114 0.27 -23.40 -3.00
C PRO A 114 -1.05 -22.87 -2.42
N ALA A 115 -1.13 -22.69 -1.09
CA ALA A 115 -2.28 -22.09 -0.40
C ALA A 115 -2.52 -20.61 -0.78
N GLU A 116 -1.47 -19.85 -1.12
CA GLU A 116 -1.54 -18.42 -1.44
C GLU A 116 -2.01 -18.17 -2.89
N VAL A 117 -1.89 -19.18 -3.77
CA VAL A 117 -2.02 -19.04 -5.23
C VAL A 117 -3.39 -18.50 -5.65
N ALA A 118 -4.47 -18.88 -4.96
CA ALA A 118 -5.82 -18.44 -5.27
C ALA A 118 -6.04 -16.93 -5.04
N GLY A 119 -5.45 -16.36 -3.97
CA GLY A 119 -5.45 -14.92 -3.71
C GLY A 119 -4.46 -14.16 -4.58
N LEU A 120 -3.28 -14.75 -4.80
CA LEU A 120 -2.26 -14.19 -5.68
C LEU A 120 -2.71 -14.10 -7.14
N ARG A 121 -3.60 -14.99 -7.60
CA ARG A 121 -4.26 -14.93 -8.92
C ARG A 121 -5.03 -13.62 -9.12
N SER A 122 -5.84 -13.20 -8.15
CA SER A 122 -6.59 -11.94 -8.24
C SER A 122 -5.67 -10.72 -8.09
N ASP A 123 -4.67 -10.78 -7.21
CA ASP A 123 -3.66 -9.72 -7.08
C ASP A 123 -2.87 -9.53 -8.40
N ALA A 124 -2.51 -10.63 -9.07
CA ALA A 124 -1.83 -10.62 -10.36
C ALA A 124 -2.72 -10.11 -11.50
N ALA A 125 -4.00 -10.49 -11.54
CA ALA A 125 -4.96 -9.95 -12.51
C ALA A 125 -5.11 -8.42 -12.36
N ALA A 126 -5.21 -7.93 -11.12
CA ALA A 126 -5.25 -6.50 -10.83
C ALA A 126 -3.93 -5.80 -11.22
N ALA A 127 -2.78 -6.45 -11.05
CA ALA A 127 -1.48 -5.93 -11.47
C ALA A 127 -1.33 -5.83 -13.01
N VAL A 128 -1.82 -6.81 -13.78
CA VAL A 128 -1.84 -6.75 -15.26
C VAL A 128 -2.70 -5.58 -15.76
N GLY A 129 -3.82 -5.31 -15.09
CA GLY A 129 -4.68 -4.16 -15.41
C GLY A 129 -4.19 -2.80 -14.89
N TYR A 130 -3.06 -2.73 -14.18
CA TYR A 130 -2.64 -1.57 -13.36
C TYR A 130 -3.77 -1.02 -12.47
N ALA A 131 -4.54 -1.92 -11.87
CA ALA A 131 -5.67 -1.65 -11.00
C ALA A 131 -5.45 -2.10 -9.53
N THR A 132 -4.24 -2.57 -9.18
CA THR A 132 -3.91 -3.11 -7.85
C THR A 132 -4.37 -2.21 -6.70
N ASN A 133 -4.18 -0.89 -6.79
CA ASN A 133 -4.59 0.03 -5.72
C ASN A 133 -6.11 0.05 -5.50
N TRP A 134 -6.91 0.10 -6.57
CA TRP A 134 -8.37 0.06 -6.49
C TRP A 134 -8.88 -1.33 -6.10
N TYR A 135 -8.25 -2.40 -6.58
CA TYR A 135 -8.56 -3.76 -6.14
C TYR A 135 -8.33 -3.94 -4.62
N LEU A 136 -7.23 -3.42 -4.07
CA LEU A 136 -6.97 -3.45 -2.62
C LEU A 136 -8.01 -2.63 -1.84
N ILE A 137 -8.37 -1.43 -2.32
CA ILE A 137 -9.44 -0.60 -1.76
C ILE A 137 -10.78 -1.36 -1.73
N PHE A 138 -11.24 -1.90 -2.85
CA PHE A 138 -12.55 -2.55 -2.92
C PHE A 138 -12.59 -3.88 -2.16
N SER A 139 -11.47 -4.61 -2.10
CA SER A 139 -11.33 -5.84 -1.32
C SER A 139 -11.11 -5.61 0.19
N GLN A 140 -11.15 -4.35 0.66
CA GLN A 140 -10.85 -3.95 2.05
C GLN A 140 -9.49 -4.47 2.59
N LYS A 141 -8.53 -4.74 1.69
CA LYS A 141 -7.18 -5.23 2.08
C LYS A 141 -6.37 -4.05 2.60
N SER A 142 -6.17 -3.95 3.91
CA SER A 142 -5.31 -2.92 4.52
C SER A 142 -3.87 -3.01 4.00
N TYR A 143 -3.20 -1.87 3.85
CA TYR A 143 -1.76 -1.80 3.61
C TYR A 143 -0.96 -2.20 4.85
N PHE A 144 -1.47 -1.83 6.02
CA PHE A 144 -0.82 -1.86 7.33
C PHE A 144 -1.11 -3.14 8.14
N GLU A 145 -1.92 -4.05 7.59
CA GLU A 145 -2.18 -5.39 8.14
C GLU A 145 -0.87 -6.11 8.51
N THR A 146 -0.71 -6.40 9.80
CA THR A 146 0.48 -7.02 10.42
C THR A 146 0.38 -8.54 10.55
N VAL A 147 -0.82 -9.11 10.36
CA VAL A 147 -1.11 -10.54 10.56
C VAL A 147 -1.00 -11.31 9.25
N GLY A 148 -0.49 -12.54 9.31
CA GLY A 148 -0.36 -13.44 8.15
C GLY A 148 0.84 -13.14 7.25
N ARG A 149 0.69 -13.35 5.93
CA ARG A 149 1.65 -12.89 4.92
C ARG A 149 0.96 -11.87 4.01
N PRO A 150 1.44 -10.61 3.97
CA PRO A 150 1.01 -9.66 2.94
C PRO A 150 1.22 -10.20 1.53
N SER A 151 0.29 -9.90 0.62
CA SER A 151 0.39 -10.32 -0.79
C SER A 151 1.76 -10.01 -1.38
N LEU A 152 2.34 -10.99 -2.08
CA LEU A 152 3.62 -10.86 -2.80
C LEU A 152 3.62 -9.75 -3.86
N LEU A 153 2.45 -9.19 -4.18
CA LEU A 153 2.24 -8.12 -5.14
C LEU A 153 1.64 -6.84 -4.51
N ARG A 154 1.48 -6.76 -3.18
CA ARG A 154 0.87 -5.61 -2.46
C ARG A 154 1.51 -4.28 -2.87
N HIS A 155 2.84 -4.23 -3.01
CA HIS A 155 3.58 -3.03 -3.41
C HIS A 155 3.16 -2.44 -4.75
N LEU A 156 2.69 -3.26 -5.71
CA LEU A 156 2.31 -2.78 -7.04
C LEU A 156 1.16 -1.75 -7.06
N TRP A 157 0.51 -1.49 -5.92
CA TRP A 157 -0.44 -0.39 -5.75
C TRP A 157 0.10 0.96 -6.25
N SER A 158 1.35 1.34 -5.92
CA SER A 158 1.83 2.68 -6.28
C SER A 158 2.24 2.76 -7.75
N LEU A 159 2.70 1.64 -8.33
CA LEU A 159 2.93 1.51 -9.77
C LEU A 159 1.61 1.59 -10.55
N ALA A 160 0.51 1.04 -10.01
CA ALA A 160 -0.83 1.20 -10.56
C ALA A 160 -1.23 2.67 -10.67
N VAL A 161 -1.05 3.47 -9.60
CA VAL A 161 -1.28 4.93 -9.61
C VAL A 161 -0.38 5.63 -10.65
N GLU A 162 0.91 5.28 -10.71
CA GLU A 162 1.87 5.86 -11.66
C GLU A 162 1.46 5.59 -13.12
N GLU A 163 1.09 4.36 -13.47
CA GLU A 163 0.74 3.97 -14.84
C GLU A 163 -0.68 4.39 -15.27
N GLN A 164 -1.64 4.49 -14.34
CA GLN A 164 -2.93 5.16 -14.57
C GLN A 164 -2.70 6.63 -15.00
N PHE A 165 -1.78 7.33 -14.32
CA PHE A 165 -1.39 8.69 -14.73
C PHE A 165 -0.77 8.70 -16.13
N TYR A 166 0.08 7.74 -16.53
CA TYR A 166 0.63 7.76 -17.90
C TYR A 166 -0.34 7.33 -18.99
N LEU A 167 -1.41 6.60 -18.66
CA LEU A 167 -2.50 6.34 -19.58
C LEU A 167 -3.31 7.62 -19.82
N LEU A 168 -3.75 8.28 -18.75
CA LEU A 168 -4.70 9.40 -18.80
C LEU A 168 -4.04 10.77 -19.07
N TRP A 169 -2.89 11.04 -18.45
CA TRP A 169 -2.25 12.36 -18.48
C TRP A 169 -1.90 12.87 -19.89
N PRO A 170 -1.40 12.06 -20.84
CA PRO A 170 -1.18 12.54 -22.22
C PRO A 170 -2.45 13.11 -22.86
N LEU A 171 -3.60 12.51 -22.60
CA LEU A 171 -4.90 12.93 -23.12
C LEU A 171 -5.37 14.22 -22.43
N LEU A 172 -5.34 14.23 -21.09
CA LEU A 172 -5.71 15.40 -20.28
C LEU A 172 -4.85 16.62 -20.61
N PHE A 173 -3.52 16.44 -20.68
CA PHE A 173 -2.57 17.48 -21.08
C PHE A 173 -2.85 17.98 -22.51
N ALA A 174 -3.05 17.09 -23.47
CA ALA A 174 -3.31 17.48 -24.86
C ALA A 174 -4.69 18.14 -25.07
N GLY A 175 -5.68 17.87 -24.22
CA GLY A 175 -6.92 18.62 -24.14
C GLY A 175 -6.71 20.01 -23.54
N ALA A 176 -6.18 20.05 -22.32
CA ALA A 176 -5.96 21.28 -21.57
C ALA A 176 -5.02 22.27 -22.30
N ALA A 177 -3.97 21.79 -22.98
CA ALA A 177 -3.04 22.62 -23.74
C ALA A 177 -3.60 23.19 -25.07
N ARG A 178 -4.81 22.78 -25.49
CA ARG A 178 -5.57 23.45 -26.57
C ARG A 178 -6.36 24.65 -26.05
N VAL A 179 -6.99 24.49 -24.89
CA VAL A 179 -7.88 25.49 -24.28
C VAL A 179 -7.09 26.54 -23.49
N PHE A 180 -6.19 26.09 -22.62
CA PHE A 180 -5.43 26.93 -21.70
C PHE A 180 -3.99 27.16 -22.18
N ARG A 181 -3.51 28.40 -22.08
CA ARG A 181 -2.16 28.80 -22.53
C ARG A 181 -1.33 29.38 -21.39
N GLY A 182 -0.03 29.06 -21.39
CA GLY A 182 0.95 29.58 -20.43
C GLY A 182 0.51 29.38 -18.98
N ARG A 183 0.45 30.48 -18.22
CA ARG A 183 0.05 30.51 -16.80
C ARG A 183 -1.31 29.85 -16.51
N HIS A 184 -2.26 29.90 -17.44
CA HIS A 184 -3.60 29.36 -17.21
C HIS A 184 -3.59 27.83 -17.12
N LEU A 185 -2.68 27.16 -17.85
CA LEU A 185 -2.49 25.71 -17.72
C LEU A 185 -1.85 25.36 -16.37
N VAL A 186 -0.94 26.19 -15.85
CA VAL A 186 -0.35 26.02 -14.50
C VAL A 186 -1.43 26.13 -13.43
N TRP A 187 -2.33 27.12 -13.53
CA TRP A 187 -3.44 27.30 -12.58
C TRP A 187 -4.43 26.13 -12.59
N VAL A 188 -4.76 25.57 -13.76
CA VAL A 188 -5.62 24.36 -13.86
C VAL A 188 -4.97 23.15 -13.19
N ILE A 189 -3.66 22.96 -13.35
CA ILE A 189 -2.91 21.88 -12.69
C ILE A 189 -2.84 22.11 -11.17
N ALA A 190 -2.61 23.35 -10.73
CA ALA A 190 -2.58 23.70 -9.31
C ALA A 190 -3.96 23.50 -8.65
N ALA A 191 -5.06 23.85 -9.33
CA ALA A 191 -6.42 23.61 -8.86
C ALA A 191 -6.74 22.11 -8.76
N ALA A 192 -6.33 21.31 -9.74
CA ALA A 192 -6.48 19.86 -9.69
C ALA A 192 -5.64 19.21 -8.56
N ALA A 193 -4.43 19.71 -8.31
CA ALA A 193 -3.60 19.28 -7.19
C ALA A 193 -4.26 19.65 -5.85
N ALA A 194 -4.75 20.88 -5.70
CA ALA A 194 -5.47 21.32 -4.52
C ALA A 194 -6.73 20.48 -4.26
N ALA A 195 -7.52 20.18 -5.29
CA ALA A 195 -8.70 19.31 -5.16
C ALA A 195 -8.34 17.90 -4.67
N SER A 196 -7.23 17.32 -5.16
CA SER A 196 -6.71 16.01 -4.70
C SER A 196 -6.32 16.05 -3.21
N VAL A 197 -5.65 17.12 -2.77
CA VAL A 197 -5.26 17.33 -1.35
C VAL A 197 -6.48 17.54 -0.47
N THR A 198 -7.43 18.38 -0.88
CA THR A 198 -8.67 18.65 -0.15
C THR A 198 -9.50 17.37 -0.02
N LEU A 199 -9.63 16.57 -1.08
CA LEU A 199 -10.29 15.27 -1.02
C LEU A 199 -9.60 14.33 -0.02
N MET A 200 -8.27 14.29 -0.01
CA MET A 200 -7.51 13.48 0.95
C MET A 200 -7.76 13.93 2.40
N ALA A 201 -7.73 15.23 2.66
CA ALA A 201 -7.95 15.79 4.00
C ALA A 201 -9.41 15.63 4.49
N LEU A 202 -10.40 15.61 3.58
CA LEU A 202 -11.81 15.38 3.89
C LEU A 202 -12.15 13.89 4.12
N LEU A 203 -11.48 12.98 3.40
CA LEU A 203 -11.67 11.54 3.56
C LEU A 203 -10.85 10.95 4.72
N TYR A 204 -9.77 11.61 5.14
CA TYR A 204 -8.92 11.13 6.22
C TYR A 204 -9.59 11.26 7.60
N ARG A 205 -9.72 10.12 8.28
CA ARG A 205 -10.16 10.00 9.67
C ARG A 205 -8.97 9.43 10.47
N PRO A 206 -8.44 10.13 11.49
CA PRO A 206 -7.22 9.69 12.19
C PRO A 206 -7.34 8.35 12.90
N ASP A 207 -8.57 7.96 13.25
CA ASP A 207 -8.84 6.90 14.22
C ASP A 207 -9.20 5.56 13.54
N VAL A 208 -9.09 5.46 12.21
CA VAL A 208 -9.37 4.27 11.39
C VAL A 208 -8.25 4.04 10.37
N ASP A 209 -8.21 2.84 9.77
CA ASP A 209 -7.21 2.50 8.76
C ASP A 209 -7.20 3.48 7.55
N PRO A 210 -6.07 4.13 7.23
CA PRO A 210 -6.00 5.15 6.20
C PRO A 210 -5.77 4.60 4.77
N SER A 211 -5.83 3.28 4.54
CA SER A 211 -5.50 2.65 3.25
C SER A 211 -6.31 3.22 2.08
N ARG A 212 -7.58 3.60 2.27
CA ARG A 212 -8.39 4.25 1.21
C ARG A 212 -7.79 5.56 0.71
N VAL A 213 -7.26 6.40 1.59
CA VAL A 213 -6.63 7.68 1.23
C VAL A 213 -5.16 7.51 0.85
N TYR A 214 -4.49 6.48 1.36
CA TYR A 214 -3.12 6.13 1.03
C TYR A 214 -2.97 5.54 -0.38
N TYR A 215 -3.88 4.63 -0.78
CA TYR A 215 -3.91 3.97 -2.09
C TYR A 215 -4.59 4.79 -3.19
N GLY A 216 -5.48 5.72 -2.84
CA GLY A 216 -6.37 6.38 -3.80
C GLY A 216 -5.64 7.18 -4.87
N SER A 217 -5.86 6.87 -6.15
CA SER A 217 -5.32 7.66 -7.26
C SER A 217 -5.85 9.10 -7.26
N ASP A 218 -7.05 9.29 -6.70
CA ASP A 218 -7.74 10.55 -6.52
C ASP A 218 -7.12 11.41 -5.40
N THR A 219 -6.72 10.79 -4.30
CA THR A 219 -6.11 11.44 -3.13
C THR A 219 -4.60 11.63 -3.26
N ARG A 220 -3.91 10.81 -4.07
CA ARG A 220 -2.45 10.89 -4.30
C ARG A 220 -2.03 11.56 -5.62
N ALA A 221 -2.98 12.02 -6.45
CA ALA A 221 -2.66 12.74 -7.69
C ALA A 221 -1.85 14.03 -7.46
N ALA A 222 -1.95 14.64 -6.28
CA ALA A 222 -1.27 15.89 -5.91
C ALA A 222 0.23 15.91 -6.28
N ALA A 223 1.02 14.88 -5.94
CA ALA A 223 2.46 14.84 -6.23
C ALA A 223 2.76 14.77 -7.75
N LEU A 224 2.01 13.94 -8.48
CA LEU A 224 2.12 13.83 -9.95
C LEU A 224 1.80 15.18 -10.61
N LEU A 225 0.78 15.89 -10.10
CA LEU A 225 0.37 17.21 -10.61
C LEU A 225 1.35 18.33 -10.21
N ILE A 226 1.93 18.30 -9.02
CA ILE A 226 3.01 19.23 -8.60
C ILE A 226 4.23 19.07 -9.50
N GLY A 227 4.65 17.82 -9.78
CA GLY A 227 5.71 17.54 -10.75
C GLY A 227 5.37 18.03 -12.16
N ALA A 228 4.12 17.82 -12.60
CA ALA A 228 3.65 18.32 -13.90
C ALA A 228 3.67 19.86 -13.99
N GLY A 229 3.24 20.55 -12.93
CA GLY A 229 3.29 22.01 -12.82
C GLY A 229 4.72 22.55 -12.92
N LEU A 230 5.66 21.92 -12.21
CA LEU A 230 7.09 22.25 -12.29
C LEU A 230 7.62 22.15 -13.73
N ALA A 231 7.21 21.14 -14.50
CA ALA A 231 7.64 20.96 -15.89
C ALA A 231 7.17 22.08 -16.85
N LEU A 232 6.05 22.74 -16.54
CA LEU A 232 5.57 23.88 -17.32
C LEU A 232 6.44 25.13 -17.10
N VAL A 233 6.93 25.32 -15.87
CA VAL A 233 7.74 26.46 -15.44
C VAL A 233 9.23 26.25 -15.74
N TRP A 234 9.73 25.02 -15.56
CA TRP A 234 11.15 24.67 -15.62
C TRP A 234 11.40 23.44 -16.51
N LEU A 235 11.43 23.64 -17.83
CA LEU A 235 11.67 22.55 -18.77
C LEU A 235 13.16 22.13 -18.76
N PRO A 236 13.49 20.82 -18.77
CA PRO A 236 14.88 20.32 -18.79
C PRO A 236 15.78 21.00 -19.84
N GLY A 237 16.88 21.59 -19.37
CA GLY A 237 17.86 22.30 -20.23
C GLY A 237 17.39 23.65 -20.79
N LYS A 238 16.18 24.11 -20.48
CA LYS A 238 15.64 25.43 -20.86
C LYS A 238 15.13 26.13 -19.59
N PRO A 239 16.03 26.63 -18.72
CA PRO A 239 15.65 27.30 -17.48
C PRO A 239 14.79 28.55 -17.75
N PRO A 240 13.91 28.93 -16.82
CA PRO A 240 13.09 30.12 -16.97
C PRO A 240 13.96 31.39 -16.93
N ARG A 241 13.52 32.48 -17.60
CA ARG A 241 14.30 33.73 -17.72
C ARG A 241 14.69 34.38 -16.38
N TRP A 242 13.92 34.13 -15.31
CA TRP A 242 14.20 34.62 -13.96
C TRP A 242 15.22 33.77 -13.19
N ALA A 243 15.50 32.54 -13.63
CA ALA A 243 16.67 31.77 -13.20
C ALA A 243 17.89 32.33 -13.94
N GLY A 244 18.34 33.51 -13.49
CA GLY A 244 19.43 34.25 -14.13
C GLY A 244 20.75 33.48 -14.13
N ARG A 245 21.72 33.95 -14.92
CA ARG A 245 23.07 33.36 -15.03
C ARG A 245 23.94 33.57 -13.76
N GLY A 246 23.30 33.80 -12.62
CA GLY A 246 23.96 34.04 -11.34
C GLY A 246 24.70 32.82 -10.81
N GLN A 247 25.58 33.10 -9.84
CA GLN A 247 26.39 32.11 -9.13
C GLN A 247 25.47 31.06 -8.49
N GLY A 248 25.68 29.77 -8.81
CA GLY A 248 24.73 28.69 -8.47
C GLY A 248 24.61 28.32 -6.99
N TRP A 249 25.19 29.10 -6.06
CA TRP A 249 25.20 28.77 -4.64
C TRP A 249 23.81 28.78 -3.98
N PRO A 250 22.83 29.67 -4.33
CA PRO A 250 21.50 29.60 -3.72
C PRO A 250 20.77 28.32 -4.15
N ALA A 251 20.93 27.90 -5.40
CA ALA A 251 20.37 26.66 -5.92
C ALA A 251 21.05 25.41 -5.33
N ASN A 252 22.35 25.46 -5.02
CA ASN A 252 23.01 24.41 -4.23
C ASN A 252 22.44 24.35 -2.79
N LEU A 253 22.34 25.49 -2.10
CA LEU A 253 21.84 25.58 -0.73
C LEU A 253 20.39 25.11 -0.62
N LEU A 254 19.49 25.64 -1.46
CA LEU A 254 18.09 25.20 -1.53
C LEU A 254 17.96 23.73 -1.89
N GLY A 255 18.83 23.20 -2.75
CA GLY A 255 18.87 21.78 -3.09
C GLY A 255 19.30 20.89 -1.91
N LEU A 256 20.31 21.32 -1.14
CA LEU A 256 20.76 20.62 0.06
C LEU A 256 19.71 20.71 1.18
N LEU A 257 19.06 21.86 1.38
CA LEU A 257 17.94 22.02 2.31
C LEU A 257 16.73 21.15 1.91
N ALA A 258 16.43 21.02 0.61
CA ALA A 258 15.39 20.15 0.11
C ALA A 258 15.70 18.66 0.37
N LEU A 259 16.93 18.20 0.10
CA LEU A 259 17.35 16.83 0.44
C LEU A 259 17.36 16.58 1.96
N GLY A 260 17.83 17.55 2.75
CA GLY A 260 17.82 17.48 4.21
C GLY A 260 16.39 17.40 4.77
N GLY A 261 15.46 18.17 4.21
CA GLY A 261 14.03 18.11 4.55
C GLY A 261 13.40 16.77 4.18
N LEU A 262 13.70 16.23 2.99
CA LEU A 262 13.23 14.89 2.58
C LEU A 262 13.79 13.80 3.49
N ALA A 263 15.07 13.85 3.85
CA ALA A 263 15.67 12.92 4.80
C ALA A 263 15.07 13.06 6.21
N ALA A 264 14.83 14.29 6.68
CA ALA A 264 14.18 14.54 7.96
C ALA A 264 12.74 14.00 7.99
N PHE A 265 11.97 14.13 6.90
CA PHE A 265 10.66 13.48 6.78
C PHE A 265 10.78 11.95 6.81
N CYS A 266 11.77 11.35 6.13
CA CYS A 266 11.98 9.90 6.15
C CYS A 266 12.38 9.37 7.55
N VAL A 267 13.06 10.18 8.37
CA VAL A 267 13.52 9.79 9.72
C VAL A 267 12.48 10.09 10.81
N ARG A 268 11.61 11.11 10.63
CA ARG A 268 10.76 11.64 11.72
C ARG A 268 9.26 11.48 11.54
N MET A 269 8.77 11.11 10.36
CA MET A 269 7.35 10.81 10.14
C MET A 269 7.16 9.30 10.07
N ASP A 270 6.04 8.79 10.58
CA ASP A 270 5.54 7.45 10.30
C ASP A 270 4.31 7.52 9.38
N GLU A 271 3.83 6.36 8.93
CA GLU A 271 2.65 6.23 8.08
C GLU A 271 1.33 6.61 8.75
N PHE A 272 1.25 6.65 10.08
CA PHE A 272 0.04 6.98 10.83
C PHE A 272 -0.03 8.47 11.21
N THR A 273 1.07 9.20 11.03
CA THR A 273 1.26 10.60 11.38
C THR A 273 0.18 11.50 10.75
N PRO A 274 -0.78 12.06 11.53
CA PRO A 274 -1.95 12.75 10.99
C PRO A 274 -1.62 14.02 10.18
N PHE A 275 -0.42 14.58 10.36
CA PHE A 275 0.08 15.70 9.57
C PHE A 275 0.22 15.34 8.08
N LEU A 276 0.64 14.11 7.73
CA LEU A 276 0.85 13.70 6.34
C LEU A 276 -0.44 13.84 5.53
N TYR A 277 -1.53 13.28 6.04
CA TYR A 277 -2.85 13.28 5.41
C TYR A 277 -3.54 14.65 5.41
N ARG A 278 -3.10 15.60 6.26
CA ARG A 278 -3.61 16.98 6.35
C ARG A 278 -2.71 18.00 5.63
N GLY A 279 -1.72 17.55 4.85
CA GLY A 279 -0.89 18.41 4.00
C GLY A 279 0.59 18.04 3.96
N GLY A 280 1.08 17.17 4.84
CA GLY A 280 2.50 16.76 4.86
C GLY A 280 2.97 16.06 3.58
N PHE A 281 2.11 15.29 2.91
CA PHE A 281 2.42 14.78 1.56
C PHE A 281 2.69 15.91 0.54
N VAL A 282 1.98 17.06 0.65
CA VAL A 282 2.24 18.25 -0.17
C VAL A 282 3.59 18.87 0.18
N ALA A 283 3.96 18.93 1.46
CA ALA A 283 5.28 19.42 1.88
C ALA A 283 6.41 18.53 1.32
N VAL A 284 6.26 17.21 1.36
CA VAL A 284 7.18 16.24 0.73
C VAL A 284 7.22 16.41 -0.78
N ALA A 285 6.07 16.61 -1.44
CA ALA A 285 6.01 16.83 -2.88
C ALA A 285 6.65 18.15 -3.32
N LEU A 286 6.48 19.23 -2.55
CA LEU A 286 7.12 20.52 -2.80
C LEU A 286 8.63 20.47 -2.54
N ALA A 287 9.08 19.79 -1.47
CA ALA A 287 10.51 19.53 -1.24
C ALA A 287 11.12 18.70 -2.38
N SER A 288 10.40 17.69 -2.89
CA SER A 288 10.79 16.91 -4.07
C SER A 288 10.88 17.77 -5.33
N ALA A 289 9.91 18.67 -5.54
CA ALA A 289 9.91 19.59 -6.66
C ALA A 289 11.09 20.58 -6.59
N LEU A 290 11.44 21.08 -5.40
CA LEU A 290 12.61 21.92 -5.17
C LEU A 290 13.92 21.15 -5.41
N ALA A 291 14.03 19.93 -4.90
CA ALA A 291 15.18 19.05 -5.14
C ALA A 291 15.37 18.79 -6.65
N ILE A 292 14.29 18.52 -7.40
CA ILE A 292 14.30 18.39 -8.87
C ILE A 292 14.79 19.70 -9.52
N ALA A 293 14.20 20.85 -9.18
CA ALA A 293 14.53 22.14 -9.77
C ALA A 293 16.02 22.49 -9.58
N CYS A 294 16.56 22.26 -8.38
CA CYS A 294 17.96 22.44 -8.05
C CYS A 294 18.87 21.41 -8.77
N ALA A 295 18.48 20.13 -8.85
CA ALA A 295 19.24 19.08 -9.53
C ALA A 295 19.32 19.28 -11.06
N VAL A 296 18.41 20.06 -11.67
CA VAL A 296 18.43 20.42 -13.09
C VAL A 296 18.88 21.86 -13.35
N HIS A 297 19.36 22.57 -12.33
CA HIS A 297 19.78 23.97 -12.43
C HIS A 297 21.18 24.07 -13.08
N PRO A 298 21.36 24.79 -14.21
CA PRO A 298 22.61 24.74 -14.99
C PRO A 298 23.89 25.13 -14.24
N THR A 299 23.78 25.97 -13.20
CA THR A 299 24.93 26.43 -12.39
C THR A 299 25.07 25.72 -11.03
N ALA A 300 24.11 24.87 -10.61
CA ALA A 300 24.11 24.24 -9.28
C ALA A 300 24.96 22.95 -9.26
N ARG A 301 26.27 23.11 -9.46
CA ARG A 301 27.20 21.99 -9.66
C ARG A 301 27.33 21.06 -8.46
N VAL A 302 27.12 21.53 -7.22
CA VAL A 302 27.31 20.70 -6.01
C VAL A 302 26.17 19.72 -5.85
N ILE A 303 24.92 20.19 -5.87
CA ILE A 303 23.73 19.33 -5.78
C ILE A 303 23.63 18.37 -6.97
N ALA A 304 24.00 18.82 -8.18
CA ALA A 304 24.04 18.00 -9.38
C ALA A 304 25.14 16.93 -9.34
N ALA A 305 26.29 17.19 -8.69
CA ALA A 305 27.37 16.21 -8.50
C ALA A 305 27.03 15.19 -7.40
N LEU A 306 26.46 15.65 -6.27
CA LEU A 306 26.03 14.80 -5.16
C LEU A 306 24.99 13.76 -5.62
N LEU A 307 23.94 14.21 -6.30
CA LEU A 307 22.95 13.30 -6.88
C LEU A 307 23.51 12.54 -8.09
N GLY A 308 24.41 13.15 -8.87
CA GLY A 308 25.08 12.51 -10.00
C GLY A 308 26.09 11.41 -9.64
N TRP A 309 26.34 11.17 -8.35
CA TRP A 309 27.32 10.20 -7.84
C TRP A 309 27.09 8.78 -8.40
N GLY A 310 28.18 8.13 -8.82
CA GLY A 310 28.16 6.91 -9.62
C GLY A 310 27.27 5.78 -9.06
N PRO A 311 27.44 5.37 -7.79
CA PRO A 311 26.59 4.36 -7.14
C PRO A 311 25.12 4.77 -7.07
N LEU A 312 24.81 5.99 -6.61
CA LEU A 312 23.42 6.46 -6.49
C LEU A 312 22.72 6.51 -7.86
N ARG A 313 23.45 6.95 -8.90
CA ARG A 313 22.99 6.92 -10.30
C ARG A 313 22.83 5.49 -10.83
N TRP A 314 23.70 4.55 -10.45
CA TRP A 314 23.58 3.13 -10.82
C TRP A 314 22.28 2.52 -10.28
N ILE A 315 21.96 2.79 -9.01
CA ILE A 315 20.73 2.39 -8.33
C ILE A 315 19.52 3.07 -9.01
N GLY A 316 19.59 4.38 -9.24
CA GLY A 316 18.53 5.16 -9.90
C GLY A 316 18.17 4.69 -11.30
N LEU A 317 19.16 4.28 -12.09
CA LEU A 317 18.96 3.69 -13.43
C LEU A 317 18.24 2.33 -13.41
N ARG A 318 18.16 1.68 -12.23
CA ARG A 318 17.59 0.35 -11.97
C ARG A 318 16.42 0.36 -10.99
N CYS A 319 16.03 1.55 -10.51
CA CYS A 319 15.07 1.69 -9.42
C CYS A 319 13.76 0.94 -9.66
N TYR A 320 13.35 0.80 -10.93
CA TYR A 320 12.18 0.03 -11.33
C TYR A 320 12.34 -1.48 -11.08
N GLY A 321 13.44 -2.09 -11.54
CA GLY A 321 13.72 -3.51 -11.26
C GLY A 321 13.89 -3.77 -9.76
N ILE A 322 14.62 -2.91 -9.05
CA ILE A 322 14.78 -3.00 -7.59
C ILE A 322 13.40 -2.92 -6.90
N TYR A 323 12.55 -1.98 -7.32
CA TYR A 323 11.19 -1.84 -6.80
C TYR A 323 10.34 -3.09 -7.06
N LEU A 324 10.37 -3.65 -8.27
CA LEU A 324 9.63 -4.87 -8.59
C LEU A 324 10.06 -6.05 -7.69
N TRP A 325 11.37 -6.30 -7.57
CA TRP A 325 11.89 -7.52 -6.93
C TRP A 325 12.01 -7.48 -5.40
N HIS A 326 12.23 -6.32 -4.77
CA HIS A 326 12.50 -6.29 -3.32
C HIS A 326 11.35 -6.85 -2.47
N TRP A 327 10.11 -6.48 -2.77
CA TRP A 327 8.95 -6.84 -1.93
C TRP A 327 8.68 -8.35 -1.90
N PRO A 328 8.60 -9.08 -3.06
CA PRO A 328 8.53 -10.54 -3.03
C PRO A 328 9.69 -11.18 -2.25
N VAL A 329 10.94 -10.72 -2.47
CA VAL A 329 12.12 -11.24 -1.76
C VAL A 329 11.97 -11.09 -0.24
N PHE A 330 11.40 -9.98 0.24
CA PHE A 330 11.20 -9.74 1.66
C PHE A 330 10.04 -10.58 2.23
N MET A 331 8.94 -10.74 1.48
CA MET A 331 7.75 -11.49 1.89
C MET A 331 7.90 -13.02 1.87
N VAL A 332 8.90 -13.56 1.15
CA VAL A 332 9.28 -14.99 1.18
C VAL A 332 10.50 -15.28 2.07
N THR A 333 11.03 -14.26 2.76
CA THR A 333 12.16 -14.39 3.70
C THR A 333 11.85 -13.70 5.03
N ARG A 334 10.61 -13.78 5.53
CA ARG A 334 10.25 -13.20 6.84
C ARG A 334 11.09 -13.87 7.94
N PRO A 335 11.76 -13.10 8.80
CA PRO A 335 12.64 -13.66 9.83
C PRO A 335 11.82 -14.49 10.82
N GLN A 336 12.42 -15.58 11.31
CA GLN A 336 11.83 -16.58 12.22
C GLN A 336 10.52 -17.26 11.74
N LEU A 337 9.97 -16.89 10.57
CA LEU A 337 8.77 -17.49 9.96
C LEU A 337 9.08 -18.27 8.69
N ASP A 338 9.81 -17.66 7.74
CA ASP A 338 10.21 -18.30 6.49
C ASP A 338 11.71 -18.70 6.51
N VAL A 339 12.54 -17.97 7.27
CA VAL A 339 13.99 -18.18 7.37
C VAL A 339 14.49 -18.01 8.80
N ALA A 340 15.50 -18.80 9.20
CA ALA A 340 16.15 -18.72 10.51
C ALA A 340 17.17 -17.58 10.63
N LEU A 341 17.50 -16.89 9.52
CA LEU A 341 18.41 -15.75 9.50
C LEU A 341 17.67 -14.45 9.86
N ASP A 342 18.33 -13.51 10.54
CA ASP A 342 17.76 -12.21 10.90
C ASP A 342 18.81 -11.07 10.85
N GLY A 343 18.42 -9.90 11.37
CA GLY A 343 19.28 -8.74 11.55
C GLY A 343 19.96 -8.24 10.27
N VAL A 344 21.20 -7.75 10.44
CA VAL A 344 22.02 -7.18 9.35
C VAL A 344 22.37 -8.20 8.27
N TRP A 345 22.50 -9.48 8.63
CA TRP A 345 22.83 -10.54 7.67
C TRP A 345 21.66 -10.89 6.76
N LEU A 346 20.43 -10.97 7.30
CA LEU A 346 19.22 -11.09 6.48
C LEU A 346 19.04 -9.85 5.59
N LEU A 347 19.27 -8.64 6.10
CA LEU A 347 19.21 -7.42 5.29
C LEU A 347 20.22 -7.45 4.13
N ALA A 348 21.47 -7.79 4.40
CA ALA A 348 22.51 -7.91 3.37
C ALA A 348 22.14 -8.96 2.30
N ALA A 349 21.66 -10.14 2.72
CA ALA A 349 21.20 -11.19 1.80
C ALA A 349 20.01 -10.72 0.94
N ARG A 350 18.98 -10.13 1.55
CA ARG A 350 17.81 -9.58 0.84
C ARG A 350 18.20 -8.51 -0.18
N LEU A 351 19.09 -7.58 0.19
CA LEU A 351 19.60 -6.54 -0.70
C LEU A 351 20.42 -7.12 -1.87
N ALA A 352 21.28 -8.11 -1.60
CA ALA A 352 22.06 -8.79 -2.62
C ALA A 352 21.17 -9.56 -3.61
N ILE A 353 20.22 -10.36 -3.13
CA ILE A 353 19.25 -11.09 -3.95
C ILE A 353 18.43 -10.12 -4.81
N THR A 354 17.92 -9.04 -4.21
CA THR A 354 17.19 -7.97 -4.92
C THR A 354 18.03 -7.35 -6.03
N ALA A 355 19.29 -7.02 -5.74
CA ALA A 355 20.20 -6.42 -6.72
C ALA A 355 20.55 -7.37 -7.87
N LEU A 356 20.75 -8.66 -7.59
CA LEU A 356 21.01 -9.70 -8.59
C LEU A 356 19.80 -9.92 -9.52
N LEU A 357 18.59 -10.06 -8.95
CA LEU A 357 17.35 -10.22 -9.72
C LEU A 357 17.04 -8.97 -10.57
N ALA A 358 17.25 -7.77 -10.00
CA ALA A 358 17.12 -6.52 -10.74
C ALA A 358 18.15 -6.39 -11.87
N GLU A 359 19.42 -6.76 -11.65
CA GLU A 359 20.45 -6.71 -12.71
C GLU A 359 20.17 -7.71 -13.83
N PHE A 360 19.69 -8.91 -13.49
CA PHE A 360 19.29 -9.93 -14.46
C PHE A 360 18.09 -9.45 -15.29
N SER A 361 17.01 -8.99 -14.65
CA SER A 361 15.85 -8.36 -15.31
C SER A 361 16.28 -7.25 -16.27
N TYR A 362 17.13 -6.33 -15.77
CA TYR A 362 17.59 -5.17 -16.52
C TYR A 362 18.41 -5.55 -17.76
N ARG A 363 19.39 -6.44 -17.62
CA ARG A 363 20.30 -6.84 -18.70
C ARG A 363 19.65 -7.80 -19.70
N CYS A 364 18.90 -8.79 -19.22
CA CYS A 364 18.45 -9.92 -20.03
C CYS A 364 17.06 -9.72 -20.64
N VAL A 365 16.20 -8.90 -20.04
CA VAL A 365 14.81 -8.70 -20.49
C VAL A 365 14.52 -7.23 -20.86
N GLU A 366 14.73 -6.29 -19.94
CA GLU A 366 14.37 -4.88 -20.15
C GLU A 366 15.18 -4.23 -21.28
N MET A 367 16.51 -4.25 -21.20
CA MET A 367 17.37 -3.56 -22.17
C MET A 367 17.29 -4.13 -23.59
N PRO A 368 17.22 -5.45 -23.83
CA PRO A 368 16.98 -6.00 -25.17
C PRO A 368 15.66 -5.52 -25.77
N ILE A 369 14.57 -5.50 -25.01
CA ILE A 369 13.25 -5.07 -25.51
C ILE A 369 13.20 -3.55 -25.70
N ARG A 370 13.71 -2.78 -24.74
CA ARG A 370 13.80 -1.31 -24.79
C ARG A 370 14.62 -0.81 -25.98
N THR A 371 15.75 -1.47 -26.28
CA THR A 371 16.60 -1.18 -27.45
C THR A 371 16.08 -1.77 -28.76
N GLY A 372 15.00 -2.54 -28.76
CA GLY A 372 14.38 -3.09 -29.98
C GLY A 372 15.08 -4.33 -30.56
N ALA A 373 15.77 -5.13 -29.74
CA ALA A 373 16.42 -6.37 -30.16
C ALA A 373 15.43 -7.36 -30.78
N LEU A 374 14.22 -7.52 -30.21
CA LEU A 374 13.16 -8.33 -30.80
C LEU A 374 12.78 -7.86 -32.22
N GLY A 375 12.69 -6.55 -32.44
CA GLY A 375 12.40 -5.98 -33.76
C GLY A 375 13.54 -6.22 -34.78
N ARG A 376 14.81 -6.19 -34.33
CA ARG A 376 15.95 -6.58 -35.16
C ARG A 376 15.90 -8.07 -35.51
N ALA A 377 15.64 -8.93 -34.53
CA ALA A 377 15.57 -10.38 -34.71
C ALA A 377 14.37 -10.83 -35.57
N TRP A 378 13.24 -10.12 -35.49
CA TRP A 378 12.08 -10.35 -36.37
C TRP A 378 12.37 -9.96 -37.82
N ASN A 379 12.95 -8.77 -38.05
CA ASN A 379 13.38 -8.39 -39.40
C ASN A 379 14.42 -9.37 -39.94
N ALA A 380 15.39 -9.81 -39.13
CA ALA A 380 16.39 -10.80 -39.54
C ALA A 380 15.81 -12.20 -39.87
N LEU A 381 14.66 -12.58 -39.30
CA LEU A 381 13.91 -13.78 -39.70
C LEU A 381 13.16 -13.56 -41.03
N ARG A 382 12.45 -12.43 -41.14
CA ARG A 382 11.64 -12.08 -42.31
C ARG A 382 12.49 -11.89 -43.58
N ASP A 383 13.64 -11.24 -43.42
CA ASP A 383 14.59 -10.87 -44.47
C ASP A 383 15.62 -12.00 -44.75
N ALA A 384 15.44 -13.18 -44.15
CA ALA A 384 16.24 -14.37 -44.41
C ALA A 384 15.55 -15.33 -45.40
N HIS A 385 16.38 -16.06 -46.13
CA HIS A 385 16.00 -17.06 -47.14
C HIS A 385 16.74 -18.38 -46.93
N GLY A 386 16.28 -19.46 -47.57
CA GLY A 386 16.90 -20.78 -47.53
C GLY A 386 17.11 -21.35 -46.13
N ALA A 387 18.18 -22.13 -45.95
CA ALA A 387 18.53 -22.78 -44.69
C ALA A 387 18.64 -21.79 -43.50
N ARG A 388 19.09 -20.55 -43.73
CA ARG A 388 19.15 -19.52 -42.68
C ARG A 388 17.77 -19.14 -42.16
N ARG A 389 16.75 -19.08 -43.02
CA ARG A 389 15.35 -18.84 -42.62
C ARG A 389 14.80 -20.03 -41.85
N ALA A 390 15.09 -21.26 -42.28
CA ALA A 390 14.67 -22.48 -41.59
C ALA A 390 15.27 -22.56 -40.17
N TRP A 391 16.58 -22.33 -40.02
CA TRP A 391 17.25 -22.31 -38.71
C TRP A 391 16.75 -21.20 -37.78
N LEU A 392 16.59 -19.97 -38.30
CA LEU A 392 16.00 -18.88 -37.50
C LEU A 392 14.55 -19.17 -37.11
N GLY A 393 13.75 -19.73 -38.03
CA GLY A 393 12.35 -20.11 -37.78
C GLY A 393 12.24 -21.19 -36.72
N MET A 394 13.05 -22.24 -36.81
CA MET A 394 13.13 -23.31 -35.82
C MET A 394 13.56 -22.78 -34.44
N ARG A 395 14.56 -21.89 -34.38
CA ARG A 395 14.99 -21.23 -33.14
C ARG A 395 13.87 -20.37 -32.51
N TRP A 396 13.12 -19.62 -33.31
CA TRP A 396 11.97 -18.85 -32.84
C TRP A 396 10.81 -19.75 -32.39
N ALA A 397 10.52 -20.83 -33.12
CA ALA A 397 9.48 -21.79 -32.77
C ALA A 397 9.81 -22.54 -31.47
N ALA A 398 11.06 -22.99 -31.28
CA ALA A 398 11.52 -23.62 -30.05
C ALA A 398 11.42 -22.66 -28.85
N ALA A 399 11.84 -21.39 -29.00
CA ALA A 399 11.70 -20.38 -27.96
C ALA A 399 10.22 -20.09 -27.62
N ALA A 400 9.35 -20.01 -28.62
CA ALA A 400 7.91 -19.84 -28.42
C ALA A 400 7.28 -21.08 -27.74
N ALA A 401 7.69 -22.29 -28.11
CA ALA A 401 7.20 -23.53 -27.51
C ALA A 401 7.61 -23.67 -26.04
N VAL A 402 8.85 -23.31 -25.67
CA VAL A 402 9.31 -23.29 -24.27
C VAL A 402 8.51 -22.28 -23.44
N VAL A 403 8.26 -21.07 -23.97
CA VAL A 403 7.45 -20.05 -23.28
C VAL A 403 5.97 -20.49 -23.16
N ALA A 404 5.40 -21.09 -24.21
CA ALA A 404 4.04 -21.62 -24.17
C ALA A 404 3.90 -22.78 -23.17
N LEU A 405 4.84 -23.73 -23.17
CA LEU A 405 4.87 -24.85 -22.22
C LEU A 405 4.97 -24.35 -20.77
N PHE A 406 5.82 -23.35 -20.50
CA PHE A 406 5.90 -22.72 -19.19
C PHE A 406 4.56 -22.11 -18.76
N PHE A 407 3.89 -21.35 -19.64
CA PHE A 407 2.59 -20.74 -19.29
C PHE A 407 1.44 -21.76 -19.18
N VAL A 408 1.48 -22.88 -19.92
CA VAL A 408 0.51 -23.98 -19.76
C VAL A 408 0.73 -24.72 -18.44
N ALA A 409 1.98 -25.08 -18.12
CA ALA A 409 2.34 -25.75 -16.87
C ALA A 409 2.05 -24.88 -15.63
N LEU A 410 2.24 -23.55 -15.74
CA LEU A 410 1.88 -22.59 -14.69
C LEU A 410 0.36 -22.35 -14.62
N GLY A 411 -0.30 -22.28 -15.78
CA GLY A 411 -1.71 -21.91 -15.90
C GLY A 411 -2.66 -22.91 -15.23
N GLY A 412 -2.40 -24.21 -15.35
CA GLY A 412 -3.22 -25.26 -14.73
C GLY A 412 -3.37 -25.06 -13.21
N PRO A 413 -2.29 -25.14 -12.42
CA PRO A 413 -2.32 -24.92 -10.98
C PRO A 413 -2.87 -23.54 -10.56
N VAL A 414 -2.54 -22.47 -11.30
CA VAL A 414 -3.06 -21.12 -11.00
C VAL A 414 -4.57 -21.03 -11.19
N VAL A 415 -5.14 -21.70 -12.20
CA VAL A 415 -6.60 -21.71 -12.44
C VAL A 415 -7.30 -22.68 -11.49
N SER A 416 -6.74 -23.86 -11.22
CA SER A 416 -7.35 -24.85 -10.31
C SER A 416 -7.25 -24.48 -8.82
N ALA A 417 -6.36 -23.56 -8.44
CA ALA A 417 -6.21 -23.11 -7.07
C ALA A 417 -7.54 -22.53 -6.52
N GLN A 418 -8.10 -23.23 -5.53
CA GLN A 418 -9.20 -22.73 -4.71
C GLN A 418 -8.65 -21.92 -3.54
N PRO A 419 -9.39 -20.90 -3.05
CA PRO A 419 -9.11 -20.33 -1.73
C PRO A 419 -9.06 -21.45 -0.69
N GLN A 420 -8.15 -21.34 0.28
CA GLN A 420 -8.27 -22.19 1.47
C GLN A 420 -9.64 -21.95 2.11
N PRO A 421 -10.40 -23.01 2.48
CA PRO A 421 -11.62 -22.81 3.23
C PRO A 421 -11.27 -22.06 4.50
N GLN A 422 -12.03 -21.01 4.83
CA GLN A 422 -11.82 -20.31 6.09
C GLN A 422 -11.99 -21.33 7.22
N PRO A 423 -11.00 -21.49 8.13
CA PRO A 423 -11.17 -22.38 9.27
C PRO A 423 -12.38 -21.92 10.06
N ALA A 424 -13.16 -22.85 10.62
CA ALA A 424 -14.51 -22.57 11.14
C ALA A 424 -14.58 -21.41 12.14
N TYR A 425 -13.49 -21.13 12.86
CA TYR A 425 -13.39 -19.97 13.76
C TYR A 425 -13.41 -18.61 13.05
N LEU A 426 -12.96 -18.49 11.78
CA LEU A 426 -13.10 -17.26 10.97
C LEU A 426 -14.44 -17.14 10.25
N ALA A 427 -15.24 -18.21 10.19
CA ALA A 427 -16.61 -18.14 9.66
C ALA A 427 -17.58 -17.50 10.66
N VAL A 428 -17.18 -17.34 11.92
CA VAL A 428 -17.95 -16.65 12.96
C VAL A 428 -17.66 -15.15 12.89
N THR A 429 -18.66 -14.35 12.53
CA THR A 429 -18.51 -12.90 12.38
C THR A 429 -18.34 -12.17 13.72
N GLU A 430 -19.07 -12.61 14.74
CA GLU A 430 -18.97 -12.09 16.11
C GLU A 430 -19.11 -13.25 17.11
N VAL A 431 -18.29 -13.24 18.16
CA VAL A 431 -18.38 -14.14 19.31
C VAL A 431 -18.68 -13.30 20.54
N HIS A 432 -19.79 -13.59 21.21
CA HIS A 432 -20.14 -13.04 22.51
C HIS A 432 -20.45 -14.20 23.47
N VAL A 433 -19.66 -14.33 24.53
CA VAL A 433 -19.80 -15.38 25.55
C VAL A 433 -19.86 -14.72 26.92
N THR A 434 -21.04 -14.73 27.54
CA THR A 434 -21.24 -14.27 28.92
C THR A 434 -21.19 -15.46 29.88
N SER A 435 -20.27 -15.40 30.84
CA SER A 435 -20.33 -16.27 32.01
C SER A 435 -21.64 -16.03 32.77
N PRO A 436 -22.50 -17.04 33.02
CA PRO A 436 -23.75 -16.85 33.73
C PRO A 436 -23.49 -16.42 35.17
N ALA A 437 -24.21 -15.42 35.66
CA ALA A 437 -24.09 -14.96 37.05
C ALA A 437 -24.48 -16.10 37.99
N VAL A 438 -23.56 -16.53 38.87
CA VAL A 438 -23.83 -17.57 39.87
C VAL A 438 -24.71 -16.98 40.96
N SER A 439 -26.03 -17.08 40.77
CA SER A 439 -27.03 -16.73 41.79
C SER A 439 -26.91 -17.70 42.97
N LEU A 440 -26.14 -17.31 43.99
CA LEU A 440 -25.99 -18.04 45.24
C LEU A 440 -27.29 -18.00 46.07
N THR A 441 -28.26 -18.83 45.71
CA THR A 441 -29.34 -19.18 46.64
C THR A 441 -28.79 -20.03 47.79
N PRO A 442 -29.13 -19.74 49.06
CA PRO A 442 -28.63 -20.54 50.18
C PRO A 442 -29.26 -21.93 50.19
N VAL A 443 -28.49 -22.95 49.79
CA VAL A 443 -28.92 -24.36 49.86
C VAL A 443 -28.76 -24.87 51.29
N ALA A 444 -29.87 -25.32 51.89
CA ALA A 444 -29.85 -25.97 53.21
C ALA A 444 -29.13 -27.34 53.15
N PRO A 445 -28.38 -27.74 54.19
CA PRO A 445 -27.45 -28.87 54.08
C PRO A 445 -28.10 -30.25 54.34
N ALA A 446 -28.00 -31.18 53.38
CA ALA A 446 -27.81 -32.63 53.63
C ALA A 446 -27.60 -33.45 52.32
N ALA A 447 -27.01 -34.65 52.50
CA ALA A 447 -26.89 -35.78 51.56
C ALA A 447 -25.87 -35.65 50.39
N PRO A 448 -25.26 -36.78 49.92
CA PRO A 448 -23.96 -36.72 49.25
C PRO A 448 -23.95 -37.03 47.73
N ALA A 449 -22.96 -36.43 47.05
CA ALA A 449 -22.23 -36.98 45.91
C ALA A 449 -23.02 -37.62 44.74
N SER A 450 -23.73 -36.81 43.98
CA SER A 450 -24.00 -37.08 42.55
C SER A 450 -22.99 -36.33 41.67
N VAL A 451 -22.54 -36.94 40.58
CA VAL A 451 -21.59 -36.30 39.64
C VAL A 451 -22.30 -35.17 38.89
N VAL A 452 -21.93 -33.92 39.19
CA VAL A 452 -22.43 -32.74 38.49
C VAL A 452 -21.67 -32.58 37.17
N HIS A 453 -22.36 -32.75 36.04
CA HIS A 453 -21.84 -32.28 34.76
C HIS A 453 -21.65 -30.75 34.79
N ALA A 454 -20.54 -30.27 34.24
CA ALA A 454 -20.28 -28.84 34.15
C ALA A 454 -21.41 -28.10 33.40
N PRO A 455 -21.77 -26.87 33.80
CA PRO A 455 -22.84 -26.12 33.15
C PRO A 455 -22.50 -25.85 31.68
N ALA A 456 -23.49 -26.00 30.80
CA ALA A 456 -23.31 -25.76 29.37
C ALA A 456 -23.06 -24.27 29.10
N VAL A 457 -21.93 -23.95 28.48
CA VAL A 457 -21.64 -22.60 27.96
C VAL A 457 -22.45 -22.40 26.68
N TYR A 458 -23.44 -21.49 26.73
CA TYR A 458 -24.22 -21.11 25.56
C TYR A 458 -23.44 -20.11 24.70
N ILE A 459 -22.78 -20.59 23.66
CA ILE A 459 -22.15 -19.74 22.64
C ILE A 459 -23.24 -19.30 21.65
N SER A 460 -23.49 -17.99 21.58
CA SER A 460 -24.40 -17.42 20.58
C SER A 460 -23.63 -17.09 19.30
N TYR A 461 -24.11 -17.58 18.15
CA TYR A 461 -23.50 -17.35 16.84
C TYR A 461 -24.43 -16.50 15.96
N ALA A 462 -24.06 -15.24 15.74
CA ALA A 462 -24.73 -14.38 14.76
C ALA A 462 -24.14 -14.61 13.37
N ALA A 463 -24.80 -15.43 12.54
CA ALA A 463 -24.41 -15.68 11.16
C ALA A 463 -25.28 -14.88 10.18
N VAL A 464 -24.66 -14.02 9.36
CA VAL A 464 -25.36 -13.32 8.27
C VAL A 464 -25.51 -14.27 7.08
N ALA A 465 -26.75 -14.64 6.76
CA ALA A 465 -27.06 -15.42 5.57
C ALA A 465 -26.76 -14.59 4.30
N ALA A 466 -25.60 -14.84 3.68
CA ALA A 466 -25.21 -14.21 2.43
C ALA A 466 -26.12 -14.71 1.29
N ALA A 467 -27.03 -13.84 0.83
CA ALA A 467 -27.93 -14.11 -0.29
C ALA A 467 -27.16 -14.14 -1.63
N ALA A 468 -26.45 -15.24 -1.88
CA ALA A 468 -25.81 -15.52 -3.16
C ALA A 468 -26.88 -15.81 -4.23
N ALA A 469 -26.74 -15.17 -5.40
CA ALA A 469 -27.74 -15.23 -6.45
C ALA A 469 -27.54 -16.42 -7.41
N GLY A 470 -28.57 -17.27 -7.50
CA GLY A 470 -28.88 -18.05 -8.71
C GLY A 470 -28.12 -19.37 -8.91
N GLU A 471 -28.76 -20.48 -8.54
CA GLU A 471 -28.57 -21.77 -9.21
C GLU A 471 -29.88 -22.18 -9.93
N PRO A 472 -29.80 -22.98 -11.01
CA PRO A 472 -30.95 -23.25 -11.89
C PRO A 472 -31.91 -24.31 -11.35
N ALA A 473 -33.16 -24.26 -11.82
CA ALA A 473 -34.24 -25.14 -11.35
C ALA A 473 -34.06 -26.61 -11.77
N ALA A 474 -34.33 -27.52 -10.84
CA ALA A 474 -34.70 -28.92 -11.10
C ALA A 474 -36.19 -29.11 -10.76
N ASN A 475 -36.91 -29.88 -11.57
CA ASN A 475 -38.39 -29.91 -11.58
C ASN A 475 -38.96 -31.28 -11.18
N THR A 476 -39.72 -31.34 -10.09
CA THR A 476 -40.68 -32.43 -9.78
C THR A 476 -41.83 -31.90 -8.91
N GLN A 477 -43.04 -32.44 -9.10
CA GLN A 477 -44.31 -31.94 -8.55
C GLN A 477 -45.03 -33.03 -7.67
N PRO A 478 -46.27 -32.88 -7.14
CA PRO A 478 -46.44 -32.83 -5.67
C PRO A 478 -47.48 -33.79 -5.02
N THR A 479 -47.38 -33.95 -3.69
CA THR A 479 -48.40 -34.42 -2.70
C THR A 479 -47.97 -33.98 -1.28
N HIS A 480 -48.79 -33.88 -0.20
CA HIS A 480 -50.25 -33.82 -0.06
C HIS A 480 -50.69 -33.03 1.21
N THR A 481 -51.50 -31.98 1.03
CA THR A 481 -52.79 -31.70 1.71
C THR A 481 -53.01 -31.96 3.22
N ALA A 482 -53.02 -30.88 4.04
CA ALA A 482 -53.92 -30.59 5.20
C ALA A 482 -53.36 -29.33 5.94
N THR A 483 -53.99 -28.16 6.15
CA THR A 483 -55.38 -27.69 6.44
C THR A 483 -55.64 -27.41 7.93
N SER A 484 -55.36 -26.17 8.40
CA SER A 484 -56.16 -25.46 9.42
C SER A 484 -55.74 -23.98 9.58
N THR A 485 -56.73 -23.08 9.68
CA THR A 485 -56.65 -21.60 9.83
C THR A 485 -57.91 -21.11 10.56
N PRO A 486 -58.09 -19.82 10.93
CA PRO A 486 -57.15 -18.75 11.29
C PRO A 486 -57.49 -18.08 12.67
N SER A 487 -56.77 -17.02 13.07
CA SER A 487 -57.31 -15.95 13.95
C SER A 487 -56.52 -14.64 13.81
N GLU A 488 -57.24 -13.53 13.64
CA GLU A 488 -56.80 -12.12 13.66
C GLU A 488 -58.00 -11.27 14.18
N PRO A 489 -57.88 -10.00 14.64
CA PRO A 489 -57.45 -8.89 13.77
C PRO A 489 -56.68 -7.69 14.40
N VAL A 490 -55.94 -7.00 13.52
CA VAL A 490 -55.80 -5.53 13.36
C VAL A 490 -55.97 -4.56 14.57
N SER A 491 -54.96 -3.71 14.79
CA SER A 491 -55.18 -2.25 15.01
C SER A 491 -53.94 -1.40 14.66
N THR A 492 -54.17 -0.21 14.11
CA THR A 492 -53.16 0.84 13.84
C THR A 492 -53.71 2.18 14.35
N PRO A 493 -52.86 3.16 14.73
CA PRO A 493 -52.70 4.32 13.82
C PRO A 493 -51.29 4.95 13.83
N ALA A 494 -51.13 6.03 13.06
CA ALA A 494 -49.93 6.86 12.91
C ALA A 494 -50.33 8.37 12.98
N PRO A 495 -49.54 9.35 12.50
CA PRO A 495 -48.16 9.76 12.83
C PRO A 495 -48.12 11.25 13.33
N VAL A 496 -47.04 12.01 13.02
CA VAL A 496 -46.91 13.50 13.09
C VAL A 496 -46.52 14.00 14.52
N ARG A 497 -45.64 15.02 14.77
CA ARG A 497 -45.20 16.22 14.01
C ARG A 497 -43.74 16.64 14.29
N MET A 498 -43.15 17.45 13.40
CA MET A 498 -41.95 18.27 13.68
C MET A 498 -42.32 19.69 14.15
N ALA A 499 -41.47 20.31 14.98
CA ALA A 499 -41.33 21.76 15.20
C ALA A 499 -39.88 22.07 15.64
N ALA A 500 -39.40 23.32 15.52
CA ALA A 500 -37.98 23.66 15.64
C ALA A 500 -37.70 25.05 16.26
N ALA A 501 -36.50 25.22 16.85
CA ALA A 501 -35.92 26.44 17.44
C ALA A 501 -36.71 27.04 18.63
N THR A 502 -36.14 27.79 19.59
CA THR A 502 -34.79 28.38 19.80
C THR A 502 -34.49 28.30 21.34
N SER A 503 -33.49 28.87 22.03
CA SER A 503 -32.38 29.83 21.80
C SER A 503 -31.27 29.66 22.87
N MET A 504 -30.11 30.32 22.69
CA MET A 504 -29.14 30.57 23.76
C MET A 504 -29.71 31.45 24.88
N PRO A 505 -29.12 31.43 26.09
CA PRO A 505 -28.30 32.59 26.47
C PRO A 505 -26.90 32.23 27.03
N SER A 506 -26.02 33.23 27.10
CA SER A 506 -24.66 33.14 27.64
C SER A 506 -24.55 33.84 28.98
N ALA A 507 -23.94 33.18 29.98
CA ALA A 507 -23.38 33.83 31.16
C ALA A 507 -22.13 33.06 31.61
N ALA A 508 -21.07 33.77 32.03
CA ALA A 508 -19.81 33.17 32.44
C ALA A 508 -19.66 33.21 33.97
N GLN A 509 -19.06 32.16 34.53
CA GLN A 509 -18.32 32.23 35.79
C GLN A 509 -16.98 31.52 35.61
N ALA A 510 -15.92 32.19 36.06
CA ALA A 510 -14.56 31.64 36.04
C ALA A 510 -14.25 30.99 37.40
N VAL A 511 -13.64 29.81 37.36
CA VAL A 511 -12.99 29.20 38.53
C VAL A 511 -11.51 29.08 38.23
N SER A 512 -10.69 29.81 38.98
CA SER A 512 -9.24 29.72 38.89
C SER A 512 -8.75 28.47 39.62
N SER A 513 -7.86 27.70 38.99
CA SER A 513 -7.02 26.73 39.69
C SER A 513 -5.63 26.69 39.05
N THR A 514 -4.62 26.99 39.85
CA THR A 514 -3.21 27.03 39.44
C THR A 514 -2.57 25.65 39.56
N ILE A 515 -2.04 25.12 38.46
CA ILE A 515 -1.20 23.92 38.47
C ILE A 515 0.25 24.36 38.73
N PRO A 516 0.93 23.87 39.80
CA PRO A 516 2.33 24.20 40.05
C PRO A 516 3.26 23.49 39.05
N LEU A 517 4.22 24.23 38.52
CA LEU A 517 5.22 23.71 37.60
C LEU A 517 6.29 22.90 38.35
N ALA A 518 6.38 21.59 38.11
CA ALA A 518 7.43 20.76 38.70
C ALA A 518 8.81 21.09 38.07
N ALA A 519 9.84 21.21 38.91
CA ALA A 519 11.20 21.54 38.48
C ALA A 519 11.91 20.36 37.78
N PRO A 520 12.82 20.63 36.83
CA PRO A 520 13.60 19.58 36.16
C PRO A 520 14.63 18.94 37.13
N PRO A 521 14.91 17.63 37.00
CA PRO A 521 15.99 16.98 37.75
C PRO A 521 17.38 17.50 37.31
N PRO A 522 18.37 17.52 38.21
CA PRO A 522 19.70 18.07 37.92
C PRO A 522 20.49 17.20 36.93
N ALA A 523 21.24 17.85 36.03
CA ALA A 523 22.17 17.18 35.12
C ALA A 523 23.48 16.81 35.84
N GLY A 524 24.01 15.60 35.61
CA GLY A 524 25.33 15.25 36.14
C GLY A 524 25.71 13.77 36.18
N ARG A 525 25.87 13.13 35.01
CA ARG A 525 26.98 12.18 34.68
C ARG A 525 26.77 11.52 33.31
N GLU A 526 27.53 11.95 32.32
CA GLU A 526 27.85 11.14 31.14
C GLU A 526 29.14 10.36 31.43
N ALA A 527 29.11 9.03 31.35
CA ALA A 527 30.23 8.11 31.08
C ALA A 527 29.79 6.64 31.32
N GLU A 528 30.40 5.70 30.61
CA GLU A 528 30.45 4.26 30.93
C GLU A 528 29.14 3.48 31.16
N ALA A 529 28.44 3.15 30.06
CA ALA A 529 27.50 2.01 29.98
C ALA A 529 27.39 1.43 28.55
N GLY A 530 28.51 1.40 27.82
CA GLY A 530 28.54 1.21 26.35
C GLY A 530 28.39 -0.22 25.82
N ALA A 531 27.99 -1.21 26.63
CA ALA A 531 27.69 -2.57 26.20
C ALA A 531 26.97 -3.38 27.30
N ASP A 532 25.63 -3.50 27.23
CA ASP A 532 24.84 -4.67 27.70
C ASP A 532 23.32 -4.42 27.54
N PHE A 533 22.82 -4.40 26.30
CA PHE A 533 21.38 -4.34 26.00
C PHE A 533 20.92 -5.44 25.03
N LEU A 534 21.44 -6.65 25.24
CA LEU A 534 20.71 -7.88 24.90
C LEU A 534 20.26 -8.53 26.21
N PRO A 535 18.98 -8.49 26.59
CA PRO A 535 18.51 -9.24 27.74
C PRO A 535 18.70 -10.73 27.45
N SER A 536 19.69 -11.33 28.11
CA SER A 536 19.90 -12.78 28.07
C SER A 536 18.59 -13.47 28.45
N ARG A 537 18.19 -14.49 27.66
CA ARG A 537 16.90 -15.20 27.86
C ARG A 537 16.93 -16.04 29.14
N ARG A 538 16.83 -15.38 30.31
CA ARG A 538 16.23 -15.99 31.50
C ARG A 538 14.88 -16.54 31.04
N ARG A 539 14.67 -17.84 31.21
CA ARG A 539 13.33 -18.42 31.17
C ARG A 539 12.55 -17.78 32.32
N VAL A 540 11.75 -16.76 32.01
CA VAL A 540 10.78 -16.21 32.96
C VAL A 540 9.80 -17.34 33.25
N ASN A 541 9.89 -17.92 34.44
CA ASN A 541 8.89 -18.86 34.92
C ASN A 541 7.60 -18.05 35.15
N PRO A 542 6.50 -18.30 34.43
CA PRO A 542 5.28 -17.51 34.57
C PRO A 542 4.73 -17.51 36.00
N ALA A 543 4.93 -18.61 36.75
CA ALA A 543 4.52 -18.73 38.14
C ALA A 543 5.24 -17.76 39.09
N ALA A 544 6.40 -17.19 38.70
CA ALA A 544 7.18 -16.29 39.57
C ALA A 544 6.56 -14.89 39.74
N TYR A 545 5.61 -14.50 38.88
CA TYR A 545 4.95 -13.18 38.94
C TYR A 545 3.58 -13.20 39.65
N LEU A 546 3.02 -14.38 39.96
CA LEU A 546 1.74 -14.52 40.66
C LEU A 546 1.89 -14.38 42.19
N LYS A 547 2.34 -13.20 42.64
CA LYS A 547 2.22 -12.83 44.07
C LYS A 547 0.76 -12.54 44.38
N THR A 548 0.12 -13.50 45.04
CA THR A 548 -1.35 -13.66 45.17
C THR A 548 -1.96 -14.18 43.86
N PRO A 549 -2.62 -15.36 43.86
CA PRO A 549 -3.43 -15.77 42.73
C PRO A 549 -4.70 -14.91 42.71
N LEU A 550 -4.77 -13.98 41.76
CA LEU A 550 -6.06 -13.39 41.39
C LEU A 550 -6.99 -14.53 40.95
N LYS A 551 -8.07 -14.74 41.70
CA LYS A 551 -9.30 -15.32 41.18
C LYS A 551 -10.19 -14.13 40.77
N PRO A 552 -10.08 -13.61 39.54
CA PRO A 552 -11.02 -12.60 39.07
C PRO A 552 -12.39 -13.26 38.90
N ASP A 553 -13.35 -12.87 39.74
CA ASP A 553 -14.73 -13.37 39.68
C ASP A 553 -15.40 -13.07 38.33
N LYS A 554 -14.88 -12.07 37.61
CA LYS A 554 -15.17 -11.81 36.19
C LYS A 554 -13.90 -11.30 35.48
N ILE A 555 -13.59 -11.87 34.31
CA ILE A 555 -12.60 -11.34 33.35
C ILE A 555 -13.37 -10.89 32.11
N THR A 556 -13.10 -9.70 31.58
CA THR A 556 -13.64 -9.29 30.27
C THR A 556 -12.56 -9.40 29.20
N ALA A 557 -12.84 -10.02 28.07
CA ALA A 557 -11.98 -10.03 26.90
C ALA A 557 -12.66 -9.30 25.73
N ILE A 558 -12.01 -8.27 25.19
CA ILE A 558 -12.50 -7.55 24.01
C ILE A 558 -11.45 -7.66 22.90
N GLY A 559 -11.86 -8.03 21.69
CA GLY A 559 -10.88 -8.14 20.60
C GLY A 559 -11.42 -8.23 19.19
N ASP A 560 -10.47 -8.43 18.28
CA ASP A 560 -10.67 -8.47 16.85
C ASP A 560 -10.68 -9.90 16.28
N SER A 561 -10.55 -10.04 14.95
CA SER A 561 -10.59 -11.32 14.23
C SER A 561 -9.62 -12.39 14.74
N VAL A 562 -8.51 -12.02 15.39
CA VAL A 562 -7.59 -12.99 15.98
C VAL A 562 -8.12 -13.52 17.31
N MET A 563 -8.78 -12.68 18.13
CA MET A 563 -9.45 -13.13 19.36
C MET A 563 -10.70 -13.95 19.05
N VAL A 564 -11.45 -13.62 17.98
CA VAL A 564 -12.50 -14.48 17.42
C VAL A 564 -11.92 -15.88 17.14
N GLY A 565 -10.76 -15.95 16.48
CA GLY A 565 -10.10 -17.20 16.18
C GLY A 565 -9.62 -18.01 17.39
N ALA A 566 -9.27 -17.32 18.48
CA ALA A 566 -8.85 -17.94 19.75
C ALA A 566 -10.01 -18.22 20.73
N ALA A 567 -11.25 -17.82 20.42
CA ALA A 567 -12.33 -17.75 21.41
C ALA A 567 -12.67 -19.08 22.09
N ASN A 568 -12.61 -20.21 21.36
CA ASN A 568 -12.86 -21.53 21.92
C ASN A 568 -11.78 -21.96 22.93
N GLU A 569 -10.51 -21.68 22.62
CA GLU A 569 -9.39 -21.98 23.52
C GLU A 569 -9.41 -21.06 24.75
N LEU A 570 -9.71 -19.77 24.54
CA LEU A 570 -9.83 -18.78 25.62
C LEU A 570 -10.97 -19.11 26.59
N THR A 571 -12.15 -19.46 26.09
CA THR A 571 -13.31 -19.82 26.93
C THR A 571 -13.18 -21.21 27.56
N GLY A 572 -12.56 -22.18 26.87
CA GLY A 572 -12.22 -23.49 27.45
C GLY A 572 -11.14 -23.42 28.54
N THR A 573 -10.22 -22.44 28.47
CA THR A 573 -9.16 -22.24 29.46
C THR A 573 -9.59 -21.35 30.63
N ILE A 574 -10.49 -20.38 30.40
CA ILE A 574 -10.82 -19.31 31.35
C ILE A 574 -12.32 -19.36 31.70
N ALA A 575 -12.65 -20.01 32.81
CA ALA A 575 -14.04 -20.30 33.20
C ALA A 575 -14.88 -19.09 33.66
N SER A 576 -14.27 -17.93 33.96
CA SER A 576 -14.95 -16.67 34.34
C SER A 576 -14.86 -15.60 33.25
N LEU A 577 -14.71 -16.01 31.99
CA LEU A 577 -14.54 -15.11 30.85
C LEU A 577 -15.88 -14.57 30.32
N ASP A 578 -15.91 -13.26 30.12
CA ASP A 578 -16.89 -12.49 29.36
C ASP A 578 -16.17 -12.03 28.08
N LEU A 579 -16.25 -12.85 27.02
CA LEU A 579 -15.52 -12.62 25.76
C LEU A 579 -16.43 -11.96 24.72
N ASP A 580 -15.90 -10.94 24.06
CA ASP A 580 -16.57 -10.16 23.03
C ASP A 580 -15.58 -9.83 21.90
N ALA A 581 -15.67 -10.54 20.78
CA ALA A 581 -14.77 -10.37 19.66
C ALA A 581 -15.51 -10.34 18.32
N ALA A 582 -15.04 -9.54 17.36
CA ALA A 582 -15.64 -9.45 16.03
C ALA A 582 -14.61 -9.33 14.90
N LEU A 583 -14.93 -9.90 13.74
CA LEU A 583 -14.14 -9.76 12.53
C LEU A 583 -14.06 -8.28 12.11
N GLY A 584 -12.88 -7.83 11.68
CA GLY A 584 -12.68 -6.44 11.22
C GLY A 584 -12.72 -5.37 12.32
N ARG A 585 -12.95 -5.73 13.61
CA ARG A 585 -13.11 -4.75 14.70
C ARG A 585 -11.92 -3.80 14.80
N GLN A 586 -12.22 -2.50 14.80
CA GLN A 586 -11.26 -1.40 14.88
C GLN A 586 -11.19 -0.84 16.29
N ALA A 587 -10.10 -0.14 16.61
CA ALA A 587 -9.87 0.47 17.91
C ALA A 587 -11.03 1.36 18.43
N PRO A 588 -11.65 2.26 17.64
CA PRO A 588 -12.74 3.11 18.15
C PRO A 588 -13.98 2.33 18.59
N ALA A 589 -14.33 1.25 17.87
CA ALA A 589 -15.49 0.42 18.19
C ALA A 589 -15.28 -0.34 19.52
N ALA A 590 -14.06 -0.82 19.76
CA ALA A 590 -13.70 -1.47 21.01
C ALA A 590 -13.59 -0.48 22.19
N ILE A 591 -13.11 0.74 21.96
CA ILE A 591 -13.11 1.83 22.96
C ILE A 591 -14.54 2.19 23.37
N GLU A 592 -15.46 2.31 22.42
CA GLU A 592 -16.85 2.63 22.73
C GLU A 592 -17.53 1.47 23.48
N LEU A 593 -17.27 0.22 23.09
CA LEU A 593 -17.72 -0.97 23.83
C LEU A 593 -17.17 -1.01 25.27
N LEU A 594 -15.88 -0.66 25.47
CA LEU A 594 -15.28 -0.50 26.80
C LEU A 594 -16.00 0.57 27.62
N ARG A 595 -16.32 1.74 27.02
CA ARG A 595 -17.07 2.82 27.68
C ARG A 595 -18.47 2.37 28.08
N THR A 596 -19.20 1.71 27.17
CA THR A 596 -20.55 1.18 27.45
C THR A 596 -20.51 0.18 28.61
N ARG A 597 -19.62 -0.82 28.54
CA ARG A 597 -19.47 -1.83 29.60
C ARG A 597 -18.98 -1.23 30.93
N ARG A 598 -18.15 -0.17 30.91
CA ARG A 598 -17.74 0.55 32.14
C ARG A 598 -18.92 1.31 32.76
N ALA A 599 -19.72 1.98 31.94
CA ALA A 599 -20.92 2.71 32.40
C ALA A 599 -22.01 1.76 32.94
N ALA A 600 -22.13 0.56 32.38
CA ALA A 600 -23.04 -0.48 32.85
C ALA A 600 -22.53 -1.26 34.08
N GLY A 601 -21.28 -1.05 34.52
CA GLY A 601 -20.65 -1.82 35.61
C GLY A 601 -20.29 -3.26 35.23
N GLU A 602 -20.18 -3.56 33.93
CA GLU A 602 -20.01 -4.90 33.38
C GLU A 602 -18.55 -5.32 33.17
N LEU A 603 -17.58 -4.40 33.21
CA LEU A 603 -16.16 -4.76 33.07
C LEU A 603 -15.66 -5.59 34.26
N GLY A 604 -15.01 -6.71 33.95
CA GLY A 604 -14.34 -7.56 34.93
C GLY A 604 -13.11 -6.91 35.56
N THR A 605 -12.64 -7.49 36.68
CA THR A 605 -11.46 -6.99 37.43
C THR A 605 -10.14 -7.16 36.67
N VAL A 606 -10.14 -7.97 35.62
CA VAL A 606 -9.09 -8.07 34.61
C VAL A 606 -9.73 -7.86 33.24
N VAL A 607 -9.15 -6.99 32.42
CA VAL A 607 -9.57 -6.78 31.04
C VAL A 607 -8.44 -7.20 30.09
N ILE A 608 -8.76 -8.10 29.15
CA ILE A 608 -7.87 -8.57 28.09
C ILE A 608 -8.29 -7.85 26.81
N LEU A 609 -7.37 -7.12 26.18
CA LEU A 609 -7.63 -6.38 24.94
C LEU A 609 -6.76 -6.92 23.80
N HIS A 610 -7.36 -7.36 22.70
CA HIS A 610 -6.63 -7.82 21.50
C HIS A 610 -7.10 -7.08 20.25
N LEU A 611 -6.39 -6.01 19.90
CA LEU A 611 -6.70 -5.13 18.78
C LEU A 611 -5.42 -4.78 18.03
N GLY A 612 -5.54 -4.54 16.73
CA GLY A 612 -4.43 -4.10 15.86
C GLY A 612 -4.27 -4.93 14.59
N SER A 613 -4.98 -6.06 14.48
CA SER A 613 -4.87 -6.97 13.32
C SER A 613 -5.49 -6.38 12.06
N ASN A 614 -6.62 -5.67 12.21
CA ASN A 614 -7.45 -5.16 11.12
C ASN A 614 -7.21 -3.67 10.81
N GLY A 615 -6.25 -3.03 11.49
CA GLY A 615 -6.00 -1.59 11.42
C GLY A 615 -5.18 -1.13 12.63
N ALA A 616 -4.33 -0.11 12.45
CA ALA A 616 -3.38 0.30 13.46
C ALA A 616 -4.05 0.89 14.73
N PHE A 617 -3.48 0.55 15.89
CA PHE A 617 -3.90 1.04 17.20
C PHE A 617 -2.99 2.19 17.63
N SER A 618 -3.52 3.43 17.65
CA SER A 618 -2.72 4.64 17.89
C SER A 618 -2.47 4.92 19.38
N GLY A 619 -1.45 5.73 19.69
CA GLY A 619 -1.14 6.15 21.06
C GLY A 619 -2.33 6.80 21.78
N ARG A 620 -3.07 7.69 21.10
CA ARG A 620 -4.31 8.27 21.66
C ARG A 620 -5.35 7.21 21.98
N GLN A 621 -5.50 6.19 21.13
CA GLN A 621 -6.45 5.11 21.38
C GLN A 621 -6.02 4.24 22.57
N LEU A 622 -4.71 4.17 22.87
CA LEU A 622 -4.23 3.61 24.13
C LEU A 622 -4.59 4.52 25.31
N ASP A 623 -4.38 5.83 25.20
CA ASP A 623 -4.77 6.80 26.23
C ASP A 623 -6.30 6.75 26.52
N ASP A 624 -7.12 6.69 25.47
CA ASP A 624 -8.59 6.55 25.54
C ASP A 624 -9.02 5.21 26.19
N VAL A 625 -8.29 4.12 25.97
CA VAL A 625 -8.52 2.85 26.69
C VAL A 625 -8.13 2.98 28.16
N MET A 626 -6.94 3.51 28.43
CA MET A 626 -6.41 3.66 29.80
C MET A 626 -7.18 4.69 30.64
N ALA A 627 -7.99 5.55 30.01
CA ALA A 627 -8.93 6.44 30.69
C ALA A 627 -10.28 5.78 31.05
N VAL A 628 -10.55 4.55 30.57
CA VAL A 628 -11.80 3.80 30.78
C VAL A 628 -11.61 2.59 31.72
N LEU A 629 -10.38 2.12 31.88
CA LEU A 629 -9.97 1.03 32.77
C LEU A 629 -9.60 1.56 34.17
#